data_AF-A0A0C2DG23-F1
#
_entry.id   AF-A0A0C2DG23-F1
#
_cell.length_a   1.000
_cell.length_b   1.000
_cell.length_c   1.000
_cell.angle_alpha   90.00
_cell.angle_beta   90.00
_cell.angle_gamma   90.00
#
_symmetry.space_group_name_H-M   'P 1'
#
loop_
_entity.id
_entity.type
_entity.pdbx_description
1 polymer ?
#
loop_
_entity_poly.entity_id
_entity_poly.type
_entity_poly.pdbx_seq_one_letter_code
_entity_poly.pdbx_strand_id
1 'polypeptide(L)'
;MAALKSKSPSTAAKIEKFQKLIDSKVAALGPEAKAFAEEIFATARKVQAQHFAGKRPSRDELVKSALDSIKKFRMLSAAGKADFQKQFPSLANVSS
;
A
#
# COMPACT_ATOMS: atom_id res chain seq x y z
N MET A 1 -3.05 15.75 6.56
CA MET A 1 -3.61 16.44 5.39
C MET A 1 -3.68 17.96 5.55
N ALA A 2 -4.27 18.49 6.63
CA ALA A 2 -4.41 19.95 6.82
C ALA A 2 -3.07 20.73 6.76
N ALA A 3 -2.04 20.27 7.49
CA ALA A 3 -0.72 20.90 7.46
C ALA A 3 0.00 20.81 6.10
N LEU A 4 -0.25 19.74 5.32
CA LEU A 4 0.31 19.57 3.97
C LEU A 4 -0.42 20.45 2.94
N LYS A 5 -1.76 20.58 3.04
CA LYS A 5 -2.57 21.47 2.20
C LYS A 5 -2.16 22.93 2.35
N SER A 6 -1.85 23.35 3.59
CA SER A 6 -1.40 24.72 3.89
C SER A 6 -0.01 25.03 3.32
N LYS A 7 0.92 24.06 3.34
CA LYS A 7 2.29 24.28 2.85
C LYS A 7 2.47 24.03 1.35
N SER A 8 1.70 23.12 0.77
CA SER A 8 1.80 22.77 -0.66
C SER A 8 0.47 22.20 -1.18
N PRO A 9 -0.45 23.07 -1.64
CA PRO A 9 -1.77 22.66 -2.10
C PRO A 9 -1.72 21.76 -3.33
N SER A 10 -0.76 21.97 -4.24
CA SER A 10 -0.55 21.13 -5.42
C SER A 10 -0.10 19.71 -5.06
N THR A 11 0.73 19.56 -4.02
CA THR A 11 1.17 18.26 -3.50
C THR A 11 0.04 17.55 -2.78
N ALA A 12 -0.73 18.27 -1.96
CA ALA A 12 -1.88 17.70 -1.28
C ALA A 12 -2.94 17.17 -2.25
N ALA A 13 -3.26 17.92 -3.32
CA ALA A 13 -4.19 17.48 -4.35
C ALA A 13 -3.72 16.20 -5.07
N LYS A 14 -2.41 16.06 -5.33
CA LYS A 14 -1.84 14.84 -5.91
C LYS A 14 -1.97 13.64 -4.95
N ILE A 15 -1.69 13.84 -3.67
CA ILE A 15 -1.85 12.79 -2.65
C ILE A 15 -3.32 12.37 -2.52
N GLU A 16 -4.26 13.32 -2.52
CA GLU A 16 -5.70 13.01 -2.46
C GLU A 16 -6.17 12.24 -3.69
N LYS A 17 -5.74 12.61 -4.89
CA LYS A 17 -6.04 11.85 -6.11
C LYS A 17 -5.48 10.43 -6.04
N PHE A 18 -4.26 10.28 -5.54
CA PHE A 18 -3.61 8.98 -5.41
C PHE A 18 -4.31 8.09 -4.36
N GLN A 19 -4.68 8.65 -3.20
CA GLN A 19 -5.44 7.95 -2.18
C GLN A 19 -6.79 7.48 -2.71
N LYS A 20 -7.55 8.35 -3.39
CA LYS A 20 -8.83 7.98 -4.00
C LYS A 20 -8.68 6.86 -5.03
N LEU A 21 -7.62 6.89 -5.85
CA LEU A 21 -7.33 5.81 -6.79
C LEU A 21 -7.04 4.49 -6.08
N ILE A 22 -6.24 4.51 -5.01
CA ILE A 22 -5.97 3.30 -4.22
C ILE A 22 -7.26 2.79 -3.56
N ASP A 23 -8.00 3.66 -2.88
CA ASP A 23 -9.22 3.27 -2.16
C ASP A 23 -10.27 2.70 -3.13
N SER A 24 -10.40 3.27 -4.33
CA SER A 24 -11.26 2.73 -5.39
C SER A 24 -10.81 1.36 -5.87
N LYS A 25 -9.49 1.12 -6.01
CA LYS A 25 -8.95 -0.19 -6.41
C LYS A 25 -9.12 -1.23 -5.32
N VAL A 26 -8.91 -0.86 -4.05
CA VAL A 26 -9.14 -1.74 -2.90
C VAL A 26 -10.62 -2.10 -2.76
N ALA A 27 -11.52 -1.15 -2.98
CA ALA A 27 -12.96 -1.39 -2.95
C ALA A 27 -13.45 -2.33 -4.06
N ALA A 28 -12.71 -2.40 -5.18
CA ALA A 28 -13.01 -3.28 -6.31
C ALA A 28 -12.45 -4.71 -6.15
N LEU A 29 -11.73 -4.99 -5.06
CA LEU A 29 -11.21 -6.33 -4.76
C LEU A 29 -12.25 -7.21 -4.06
N GLY A 30 -12.16 -8.51 -4.30
CA GLY A 30 -12.81 -9.53 -3.49
C GLY A 30 -12.29 -9.56 -2.04
N PRO A 31 -13.02 -10.16 -1.10
CA PRO A 31 -12.76 -10.04 0.34
C PRO A 31 -11.35 -10.48 0.76
N GLU A 32 -10.83 -11.55 0.16
CA GLU A 32 -9.48 -12.07 0.46
C GLU A 32 -8.38 -11.11 0.00
N ALA A 33 -8.42 -10.70 -1.27
CA ALA A 33 -7.46 -9.76 -1.84
C ALA A 33 -7.56 -8.38 -1.20
N LYS A 34 -8.78 -7.96 -0.82
CA LYS A 34 -9.05 -6.70 -0.13
C LYS A 34 -8.39 -6.67 1.25
N ALA A 35 -8.59 -7.71 2.07
CA ALA A 35 -7.97 -7.81 3.40
C ALA A 35 -6.44 -7.71 3.31
N PHE A 36 -5.85 -8.41 2.34
CA PHE A 36 -4.43 -8.31 2.05
C PHE A 36 -3.97 -6.90 1.63
N ALA A 37 -4.71 -6.26 0.72
CA ALA A 37 -4.39 -4.92 0.26
C ALA A 37 -4.47 -3.89 1.39
N GLU A 38 -5.51 -3.95 2.23
CA GLU A 38 -5.69 -3.07 3.39
C GLU A 38 -4.51 -3.19 4.37
N GLU A 39 -4.03 -4.41 4.62
CA GLU A 39 -2.91 -4.65 5.53
C GLU A 39 -1.57 -4.10 5.00
N ILE A 40 -1.28 -4.30 3.71
CA ILE A 40 -0.08 -3.74 3.07
C ILE A 40 -0.13 -2.22 3.07
N PHE A 41 -1.26 -1.62 2.69
CA PHE A 41 -1.39 -0.16 2.65
C PHE A 41 -1.36 0.46 4.05
N ALA A 42 -1.86 -0.22 5.08
CA ALA A 42 -1.72 0.21 6.47
C ALA A 42 -0.23 0.25 6.89
N THR A 43 0.52 -0.79 6.56
CA THR A 43 1.97 -0.87 6.83
C THR A 43 2.74 0.23 6.07
N ALA A 44 2.44 0.43 4.79
CA ALA A 44 3.05 1.48 3.98
C ALA A 44 2.74 2.89 4.53
N ARG A 45 1.49 3.15 4.94
CA ARG A 45 1.08 4.42 5.57
C ARG A 45 1.84 4.66 6.88
N LYS A 46 2.06 3.60 7.68
CA LYS A 46 2.86 3.70 8.92
C LYS A 46 4.31 4.08 8.64
N VAL A 47 4.95 3.41 7.68
CA VAL A 47 6.33 3.73 7.24
C VAL A 47 6.43 5.17 6.73
N GLN A 48 5.46 5.60 5.92
CA GLN A 48 5.39 6.97 5.42
C GLN A 48 5.27 7.99 6.56
N ALA A 49 4.39 7.74 7.54
CA ALA A 49 4.22 8.61 8.69
C ALA A 49 5.49 8.70 9.55
N GLN A 50 6.17 7.56 9.79
CA GLN A 50 7.45 7.53 10.49
C GLN A 50 8.51 8.36 9.75
N HIS A 51 8.62 8.21 8.43
CA HIS A 51 9.55 8.98 7.61
C HIS A 51 9.33 10.50 7.75
N PHE A 52 8.08 10.96 7.68
CA PHE A 52 7.75 12.38 7.87
C PHE A 52 7.97 12.88 9.30
N ALA A 53 7.92 11.99 10.29
CA ALA A 53 8.28 12.27 11.67
C ALA A 53 9.81 12.23 11.93
N GLY A 54 10.64 12.12 10.88
CA GLY A 54 12.10 12.04 10.98
C GLY A 54 12.63 10.67 11.40
N LYS A 55 11.75 9.68 11.56
CA LYS A 55 12.10 8.30 11.94
C LYS A 55 12.12 7.43 10.68
N ARG A 56 13.27 7.30 10.04
CA ARG A 56 13.41 6.39 8.89
C ARG A 56 13.58 4.96 9.39
N PRO A 57 12.72 4.00 8.98
CA PRO A 57 12.95 2.60 9.28
C PRO A 57 14.30 2.16 8.68
N SER A 58 14.96 1.25 9.39
CA SER A 58 16.23 0.66 8.93
C SER A 58 16.01 -0.17 7.66
N ARG A 59 17.08 -0.39 6.88
CA ARG A 59 17.04 -1.26 5.69
C ARG A 59 16.50 -2.64 6.04
N ASP A 60 16.92 -3.23 7.15
CA ASP A 60 16.44 -4.53 7.63
C ASP A 60 14.94 -4.54 7.95
N GLU A 61 14.40 -3.46 8.51
CA GLU A 61 12.96 -3.34 8.78
C GLU A 61 12.15 -3.27 7.48
N LEU A 62 12.65 -2.52 6.49
CA LEU A 62 12.03 -2.45 5.16
C LEU A 62 12.06 -3.82 4.46
N VAL A 63 13.21 -4.51 4.51
CA VAL A 63 13.36 -5.86 3.94
C VAL A 63 12.41 -6.85 4.63
N LYS A 64 12.34 -6.82 5.97
CA LYS A 64 11.43 -7.68 6.74
C LYS A 64 9.98 -7.43 6.39
N SER A 65 9.57 -6.16 6.27
CA SER A 65 8.21 -5.78 5.86
C SER A 65 7.88 -6.24 4.43
N ALA A 66 8.83 -6.14 3.51
CA ALA A 66 8.65 -6.62 2.14
C ALA A 66 8.51 -8.15 2.09
N LEU A 67 9.38 -8.88 2.81
CA LEU A 67 9.31 -10.34 2.89
C LEU A 67 8.01 -10.83 3.52
N ASP A 68 7.52 -10.14 4.56
CA ASP A 68 6.22 -10.44 5.17
C ASP A 68 5.07 -10.25 4.17
N SER A 69 5.10 -9.15 3.41
CA SER A 69 4.13 -8.87 2.34
C SER A 69 4.15 -9.95 1.25
N ILE A 70 5.33 -10.40 0.82
CA ILE A 70 5.50 -11.48 -0.17
C ILE A 70 4.95 -12.81 0.38
N LYS A 71 5.25 -13.15 1.64
CA LYS A 71 4.74 -14.36 2.28
C LYS A 71 3.22 -14.37 2.31
N LYS A 72 2.61 -13.26 2.71
CA LYS A 72 1.15 -13.11 2.76
C LYS A 72 0.52 -13.15 1.37
N PHE A 73 1.15 -12.52 0.37
CA PHE A 73 0.71 -12.64 -1.02
C PHE A 73 0.71 -14.11 -1.47
N ARG A 74 1.76 -14.87 -1.14
CA ARG A 74 1.86 -16.29 -1.48
C ARG A 74 0.84 -17.17 -0.78
N MET A 75 0.35 -16.76 0.39
CA MET A 75 -0.71 -17.46 1.12
C MET A 75 -2.11 -17.24 0.55
N LEU A 76 -2.29 -16.22 -0.29
CA LEU A 76 -3.56 -16.02 -0.99
C LEU A 76 -3.89 -17.19 -1.93
N SER A 77 -5.17 -17.45 -2.07
CA SER A 77 -5.70 -18.36 -3.09
C SER A 77 -5.32 -17.90 -4.50
N ALA A 78 -5.36 -18.81 -5.48
CA ALA A 78 -5.10 -18.45 -6.87
C ALA A 78 -6.07 -17.36 -7.37
N ALA A 79 -7.33 -17.41 -6.92
CA ALA A 79 -8.33 -16.39 -7.22
C ALA A 79 -8.00 -15.05 -6.56
N GLY A 80 -7.61 -15.04 -5.28
CA GLY A 80 -7.20 -13.84 -4.56
C GLY A 80 -5.96 -13.18 -5.16
N LYS A 81 -4.98 -13.97 -5.61
CA LYS A 81 -3.79 -13.46 -6.33
C LYS A 81 -4.16 -12.83 -7.66
N ALA A 82 -4.97 -13.49 -8.47
CA ALA A 82 -5.40 -12.98 -9.77
C ALA A 82 -6.22 -11.70 -9.64
N ASP A 83 -7.12 -11.64 -8.65
CA ASP A 83 -7.92 -10.46 -8.36
C ASP A 83 -7.06 -9.28 -7.91
N PHE A 84 -6.10 -9.53 -6.99
CA PHE A 84 -5.12 -8.54 -6.59
C PHE A 84 -4.27 -8.05 -7.77
N GLN A 85 -3.77 -8.95 -8.61
CA GLN A 85 -2.96 -8.63 -9.79
C GLN A 85 -3.72 -7.77 -10.81
N LYS A 86 -5.03 -8.01 -10.98
CA LYS A 86 -5.88 -7.22 -11.86
C LYS A 86 -5.98 -5.75 -11.41
N GLN A 87 -6.10 -5.51 -10.11
CA GLN A 87 -6.19 -4.14 -9.58
C GLN A 87 -4.82 -3.49 -9.35
N PHE A 88 -3.81 -4.28 -8.99
CA PHE A 88 -2.47 -3.82 -8.60
C PHE A 88 -1.35 -4.57 -9.34
N PRO A 89 -1.27 -4.49 -10.68
CA PRO A 89 -0.32 -5.28 -11.48
C PRO A 89 1.14 -4.99 -11.11
N SER A 90 1.48 -3.73 -10.81
CA SER A 90 2.84 -3.37 -10.40
C SER A 90 3.25 -3.97 -9.05
N LEU A 91 2.32 -4.11 -8.10
CA LEU A 91 2.61 -4.69 -6.79
C LEU A 91 2.64 -6.23 -6.86
N ALA A 92 1.80 -6.82 -7.71
CA ALA A 92 1.82 -8.25 -7.98
C ALA A 92 3.15 -8.67 -8.61
N ASN A 93 3.66 -7.96 -9.61
CA ASN A 93 4.94 -8.30 -10.27
C ASN A 93 6.15 -8.31 -9.33
N VAL A 94 6.14 -7.50 -8.26
CA VAL A 94 7.20 -7.49 -7.25
C VAL A 94 7.06 -8.64 -6.24
N SER A 95 5.86 -9.24 -6.18
CA SER A 95 5.50 -10.30 -5.22
C SER A 95 5.41 -11.71 -5.83
N SER A 96 5.38 -11.79 -7.17
CA SER A 96 5.36 -13.02 -7.97
C SER A 96 6.64 -13.85 -7.84
#